data_AF-A0A5R8WMY2-F1
#
_entry.id   AF-A0A5R8WMY2-F1
#
_cell.length_a   1.000
_cell.length_b   1.000
_cell.length_c   1.000
_cell.angle_alpha   90.00
_cell.angle_beta   90.00
_cell.angle_gamma   90.00
#
_symmetry.space_group_name_H-M   'P 1'
#
loop_
_entity.id
_entity.type
_entity.pdbx_description
1 polymer ?
#
loop_
_entity_poly.entity_id
_entity_poly.type
_entity_poly.pdbx_seq_one_letter_code
_entity_poly.pdbx_strand_id
1 'polypeptide(L)'
;METKLQVLSGLKKFSPTFKGSSFVVEFVSEQVFREHTNLLSKTGILYDSNTTTQIEVDLDELELASPVYYDATHFLKNLGDGSILSKAFNIIFFKDSYLIYKGDINDANSTTSLNFIINTSAIFEFKKELINICDYNNDIVHEMVFHTSTKGVFKLPYPVILPFIDDNIDHSIIIKSVISKLRDKNFQLFFKNQLSDFIQKTHEKHFHNLIIGLNIIEKDSDKEFELYIKNFSWETFRSKLYSEKDKYFASIREILGKITTQLVAVPISISATVFATYKIKDSYIILLIGIAFTIYAMFAIHIQTIYYRDIKEIKHDFERDFKNIADKSGLDLSIINNERDKISRRINNTITLIYLFTGTITLLGCLFNFFLAQQYFTSTTTKVLISLLVLAYAAARVYYSWQGQ
;
A
#
# COMPACT_ATOMS: atom_id res chain seq x y z
N MET A 1 -43.99 -4.28 -20.22
CA MET A 1 -43.49 -4.32 -18.83
C MET A 1 -44.04 -3.15 -18.01
N GLU A 2 -43.83 -1.92 -18.46
CA GLU A 2 -44.46 -0.69 -17.90
C GLU A 2 -46.00 -0.79 -17.84
N THR A 3 -46.61 -1.49 -18.80
CA THR A 3 -48.04 -1.75 -18.87
C THR A 3 -48.56 -2.63 -17.73
N LYS A 4 -47.88 -3.72 -17.35
CA LYS A 4 -48.32 -4.60 -16.25
C LYS A 4 -48.41 -3.82 -14.93
N LEU A 5 -47.46 -2.92 -14.68
CA LEU A 5 -47.39 -2.12 -13.45
C LEU A 5 -48.37 -0.97 -13.42
N GLN A 6 -48.60 -0.32 -14.55
CA GLN A 6 -49.66 0.69 -14.67
C GLN A 6 -51.04 0.07 -14.40
N VAL A 7 -51.24 -1.19 -14.80
CA VAL A 7 -52.46 -1.93 -14.48
C VAL A 7 -52.53 -2.28 -13.00
N LEU A 8 -51.45 -2.79 -12.40
CA LEU A 8 -51.39 -3.09 -10.97
C LEU A 8 -51.57 -1.83 -10.09
N SER A 9 -51.00 -0.69 -10.48
CA SER A 9 -51.17 0.58 -9.77
C SER A 9 -52.59 1.14 -9.93
N GLY A 10 -53.23 0.91 -11.07
CA GLY A 10 -54.66 1.18 -11.26
C GLY A 10 -55.55 0.37 -10.31
N LEU A 11 -55.19 -0.89 -10.05
CA LEU A 11 -55.91 -1.76 -9.11
C LEU A 11 -55.78 -1.31 -7.64
N LYS A 12 -54.79 -0.48 -7.29
CA LYS A 12 -54.65 0.13 -5.94
C LYS A 12 -55.93 0.85 -5.51
N LYS A 13 -56.69 1.42 -6.46
CA LYS A 13 -57.92 2.17 -6.19
C LYS A 13 -59.05 1.33 -5.59
N PHE A 14 -58.96 0.01 -5.68
CA PHE A 14 -60.01 -0.93 -5.26
C PHE A 14 -59.68 -1.67 -3.96
N SER A 15 -58.72 -1.17 -3.17
CA SER A 15 -58.37 -1.74 -1.85
C SER A 15 -58.13 -3.26 -1.90
N PRO A 16 -57.14 -3.73 -2.69
CA PRO A 16 -56.86 -5.16 -2.82
C PRO A 16 -56.58 -5.83 -1.46
N THR A 17 -57.12 -7.03 -1.28
CA THR A 17 -56.86 -7.91 -0.13
C THR A 17 -55.76 -8.91 -0.48
N PHE A 18 -54.66 -8.90 0.26
CA PHE A 18 -53.54 -9.81 0.04
C PHE A 18 -53.78 -11.18 0.69
N LYS A 19 -53.50 -12.26 -0.05
CA LYS A 19 -53.61 -13.66 0.40
C LYS A 19 -52.30 -14.43 0.18
N GLY A 20 -51.18 -13.88 0.63
CA GLY A 20 -49.87 -14.48 0.37
C GLY A 20 -49.41 -14.19 -1.06
N SER A 21 -49.17 -15.22 -1.87
CA SER A 21 -48.67 -15.07 -3.26
C SER A 21 -49.69 -14.46 -4.22
N SER A 22 -50.94 -14.28 -3.82
CA SER A 22 -51.95 -13.61 -4.63
C SER A 22 -52.50 -12.35 -3.96
N PHE A 23 -53.03 -11.45 -4.78
CA PHE A 23 -53.90 -10.38 -4.28
C PHE A 23 -55.27 -10.45 -4.94
N VAL A 24 -56.29 -10.26 -4.11
CA VAL A 24 -57.70 -10.30 -4.51
C VAL A 24 -58.23 -8.89 -4.58
N VAL A 25 -58.76 -8.51 -5.74
CA VAL A 25 -59.46 -7.23 -5.92
C VAL A 25 -60.95 -7.49 -5.98
N GLU A 26 -61.71 -6.83 -5.11
CA GLU A 26 -63.16 -6.82 -5.15
C GLU A 26 -63.65 -5.53 -5.79
N PHE A 27 -64.42 -5.67 -6.88
CA PHE A 27 -64.97 -4.53 -7.61
C PHE A 27 -66.39 -4.22 -7.16
N VAL A 28 -66.71 -2.93 -7.13
CA VAL A 28 -68.01 -2.41 -6.71
C VAL A 28 -69.12 -2.80 -7.70
N SER A 29 -68.80 -3.08 -8.97
CA SER A 29 -69.77 -3.52 -9.98
C SER A 29 -69.16 -4.41 -11.06
N GLU A 30 -70.01 -5.21 -11.71
CA GLU A 30 -69.63 -6.08 -12.83
C GLU A 30 -69.07 -5.30 -14.03
N GLN A 31 -69.54 -4.08 -14.26
CA GLN A 31 -69.02 -3.23 -15.34
C GLN A 31 -67.56 -2.85 -15.09
N VAL A 32 -67.22 -2.43 -13.87
CA VAL A 32 -65.85 -2.08 -13.48
C VAL A 32 -64.94 -3.31 -13.54
N PHE A 33 -65.44 -4.48 -13.12
CA PHE A 33 -64.76 -5.75 -13.27
C PHE A 33 -64.44 -6.05 -14.75
N ARG A 34 -65.41 -5.92 -15.67
CA ARG A 34 -65.21 -6.17 -17.10
C ARG A 34 -64.19 -5.21 -17.72
N GLU A 35 -64.18 -3.95 -17.33
CA GLU A 35 -63.21 -2.96 -17.81
C GLU A 35 -61.77 -3.32 -17.39
N HIS A 36 -61.58 -3.72 -16.13
CA HIS A 36 -60.25 -4.03 -15.58
C HIS A 36 -59.75 -5.42 -15.97
N THR A 37 -60.61 -6.42 -16.12
CA THR A 37 -60.26 -7.74 -16.65
C THR A 37 -59.82 -7.69 -18.12
N ASN A 38 -60.45 -6.84 -18.92
CA ASN A 38 -60.00 -6.55 -20.30
C ASN A 38 -58.63 -5.86 -20.33
N LEU A 39 -58.29 -5.07 -19.31
CA LEU A 39 -57.00 -4.42 -19.19
C LEU A 39 -55.91 -5.42 -18.75
N LEU A 40 -56.24 -6.30 -17.80
CA LEU A 40 -55.35 -7.37 -17.32
C LEU A 40 -55.01 -8.38 -18.42
N SER A 41 -56.01 -8.82 -19.19
CA SER A 41 -55.79 -9.76 -20.30
C SER A 41 -54.92 -9.15 -21.40
N LYS A 42 -55.08 -7.86 -21.72
CA LYS A 42 -54.21 -7.13 -22.64
C LYS A 42 -52.76 -7.04 -22.15
N THR A 43 -52.54 -7.03 -20.85
CA THR A 43 -51.19 -7.03 -20.26
C THR A 43 -50.58 -8.42 -20.10
N GLY A 44 -51.31 -9.48 -20.45
CA GLY A 44 -50.87 -10.87 -20.25
C GLY A 44 -50.68 -11.19 -18.77
N ILE A 45 -51.50 -10.59 -17.90
CA ILE A 45 -51.58 -10.96 -16.48
C ILE A 45 -52.65 -12.06 -16.38
N LEU A 46 -52.22 -13.24 -15.95
CA LEU A 46 -53.13 -14.33 -15.63
C LEU A 46 -53.86 -13.99 -14.32
N TYR A 47 -55.15 -14.33 -14.27
CA TYR A 47 -55.99 -14.10 -13.10
C TYR A 47 -57.08 -15.16 -13.03
N ASP A 48 -57.45 -15.52 -11.81
CA ASP A 48 -58.59 -16.39 -11.53
C ASP A 48 -59.81 -15.55 -11.16
N SER A 49 -60.93 -15.75 -11.85
CA SER A 49 -62.20 -15.09 -11.48
C SER A 49 -62.93 -15.93 -10.43
N ASN A 50 -62.74 -15.60 -9.17
CA ASN A 50 -63.41 -16.25 -8.04
C ASN A 50 -64.92 -15.97 -8.01
N THR A 51 -65.34 -14.79 -8.47
CA THR A 51 -66.76 -14.38 -8.62
C THR A 51 -66.92 -13.42 -9.80
N THR A 52 -68.15 -12.98 -10.10
CA THR A 52 -68.41 -11.94 -11.13
C THR A 52 -67.87 -10.55 -10.77
N THR A 53 -67.36 -10.37 -9.55
CA THR A 53 -66.82 -9.11 -9.03
C THR A 53 -65.46 -9.25 -8.38
N GLN A 54 -64.85 -10.43 -8.38
CA GLN A 54 -63.54 -10.67 -7.76
C GLN A 54 -62.56 -11.29 -8.75
N ILE A 55 -61.38 -10.69 -8.82
CA ILE A 55 -60.21 -11.26 -9.48
C ILE A 55 -59.15 -11.58 -8.45
N GLU A 56 -58.51 -12.73 -8.60
CA GLU A 56 -57.31 -13.10 -7.90
C GLU A 56 -56.16 -13.11 -8.89
N VAL A 57 -55.15 -12.28 -8.65
CA VAL A 57 -53.95 -12.22 -9.47
C VAL A 57 -52.84 -12.93 -8.72
N ASP A 58 -52.33 -14.02 -9.28
CA ASP A 58 -51.12 -14.66 -8.80
C ASP A 58 -49.92 -13.78 -9.15
N LEU A 59 -49.19 -13.37 -8.13
CA LEU A 59 -48.06 -12.49 -8.29
C LEU A 59 -46.81 -13.25 -8.78
N ASP A 60 -46.74 -14.57 -8.54
CA ASP A 60 -45.64 -15.41 -9.03
C ASP A 60 -45.68 -15.55 -10.56
N GLU A 61 -46.88 -15.49 -11.15
CA GLU A 61 -47.10 -15.59 -12.61
C GLU A 61 -46.87 -14.27 -13.36
N LEU A 62 -46.63 -13.15 -12.65
CA LEU A 62 -46.47 -11.85 -13.30
C LEU A 62 -45.19 -11.74 -14.16
N GLU A 63 -44.24 -12.68 -14.03
CA GLU A 63 -42.94 -12.70 -14.71
C GLU A 63 -42.24 -11.32 -14.66
N LEU A 64 -42.25 -10.70 -13.48
CA LEU A 64 -41.61 -9.40 -13.31
C LEU A 64 -40.08 -9.60 -13.29
N ALA A 65 -39.32 -8.72 -13.96
CA ALA A 65 -37.86 -8.78 -13.94
C ALA A 65 -37.25 -8.34 -12.59
N SER A 66 -38.07 -8.21 -11.54
CA SER A 66 -37.64 -7.89 -10.19
C SER A 66 -38.41 -8.76 -9.20
N PRO A 67 -37.77 -9.22 -8.12
CA PRO A 67 -38.42 -10.08 -7.14
C PRO A 67 -39.54 -9.33 -6.40
N VAL A 68 -40.69 -9.98 -6.26
CA VAL A 68 -41.85 -9.49 -5.51
C VAL A 68 -41.87 -10.13 -4.12
N TYR A 69 -42.22 -9.38 -3.07
CA TYR A 69 -42.26 -9.93 -1.71
C TYR A 69 -43.59 -9.73 -0.99
N TYR A 70 -44.36 -10.80 -0.91
CA TYR A 70 -45.75 -10.76 -0.43
C TYR A 70 -45.92 -10.32 1.02
N ASP A 71 -44.98 -10.74 1.86
CA ASP A 71 -44.93 -10.38 3.27
C ASP A 71 -43.47 -10.30 3.74
N ALA A 72 -43.29 -9.83 4.97
CA ALA A 72 -42.01 -9.82 5.66
C ALA A 72 -41.32 -11.21 5.67
N THR A 73 -42.08 -12.29 5.79
CA THR A 73 -41.57 -13.66 5.84
C THR A 73 -40.95 -14.08 4.51
N HIS A 74 -41.62 -13.79 3.39
CA HIS A 74 -41.17 -14.07 2.03
C HIS A 74 -39.94 -13.23 1.69
N PHE A 75 -39.92 -11.97 2.11
CA PHE A 75 -38.75 -11.10 1.98
C PHE A 75 -37.52 -11.69 2.70
N LEU A 76 -37.66 -12.05 3.96
CA LEU A 76 -36.57 -12.62 4.77
C LEU A 76 -36.12 -13.99 4.25
N LYS A 77 -37.07 -14.84 3.84
CA LYS A 77 -36.79 -16.16 3.26
C LYS A 77 -35.93 -16.04 1.99
N ASN A 78 -36.22 -15.07 1.13
CA ASN A 78 -35.44 -14.84 -0.09
C ASN A 78 -34.05 -14.24 0.18
N LEU A 79 -33.88 -13.53 1.29
CA LEU A 79 -32.56 -13.15 1.78
C LEU A 79 -31.80 -14.34 2.40
N GLY A 80 -32.49 -15.44 2.71
CA GLY A 80 -31.92 -16.63 3.33
C GLY A 80 -31.78 -16.50 4.85
N ASP A 81 -32.59 -15.64 5.49
CA ASP A 81 -32.61 -15.47 6.95
C ASP A 81 -33.90 -16.02 7.58
N GLY A 82 -33.78 -16.62 8.77
CA GLY A 82 -34.90 -16.97 9.64
C GLY A 82 -35.26 -15.89 10.66
N SER A 83 -34.56 -14.75 10.63
CA SER A 83 -34.80 -13.61 11.53
C SER A 83 -36.22 -13.02 11.34
N ILE A 84 -36.73 -12.32 12.35
CA ILE A 84 -38.06 -11.70 12.32
C ILE A 84 -37.92 -10.18 12.16
N LEU A 85 -38.75 -9.55 11.34
CA LEU A 85 -38.78 -8.09 11.22
C LEU A 85 -39.61 -7.47 12.34
N SER A 86 -39.13 -6.36 12.91
CA SER A 86 -39.85 -5.61 13.95
C SER A 86 -41.13 -4.94 13.45
N LYS A 87 -41.21 -4.69 12.14
CA LYS A 87 -42.40 -4.16 11.45
C LYS A 87 -42.94 -5.22 10.48
N ALA A 88 -44.19 -5.63 10.66
CA ALA A 88 -44.88 -6.39 9.63
C ALA A 88 -45.34 -5.44 8.51
N PHE A 89 -45.15 -5.84 7.27
CA PHE A 89 -45.53 -5.14 6.04
C PHE A 89 -45.87 -6.15 4.95
N ASN A 90 -46.65 -5.73 3.96
CA ASN A 90 -46.79 -6.43 2.68
C ASN A 90 -46.14 -5.51 1.63
N ILE A 91 -45.14 -5.97 0.85
CA ILE A 91 -44.44 -5.10 -0.11
C ILE A 91 -44.36 -5.71 -1.51
N ILE A 92 -45.10 -5.13 -2.46
CA ILE A 92 -44.82 -5.37 -3.87
C ILE A 92 -43.67 -4.45 -4.31
N PHE A 93 -42.55 -5.05 -4.72
CA PHE A 93 -41.43 -4.32 -5.30
C PHE A 93 -41.46 -4.35 -6.81
N PHE A 94 -41.22 -3.18 -7.41
CA PHE A 94 -40.78 -3.11 -8.79
C PHE A 94 -39.91 -1.88 -9.01
N LYS A 95 -38.64 -2.07 -9.38
CA LYS A 95 -37.67 -1.06 -9.88
C LYS A 95 -38.14 0.41 -9.83
N ASP A 96 -37.69 1.15 -8.83
CA ASP A 96 -37.97 2.58 -8.56
C ASP A 96 -39.43 2.94 -8.22
N SER A 97 -40.31 1.97 -8.04
CA SER A 97 -41.70 2.15 -7.59
C SER A 97 -42.09 1.08 -6.57
N TYR A 98 -42.88 1.46 -5.57
CA TYR A 98 -43.26 0.53 -4.51
C TYR A 98 -44.71 0.66 -4.14
N LEU A 99 -45.30 -0.48 -3.81
CA LEU A 99 -46.56 -0.58 -3.12
C LEU A 99 -46.26 -1.21 -1.77
N ILE A 100 -46.08 -0.36 -0.76
CA ILE A 100 -46.13 -0.80 0.63
C ILE A 100 -47.59 -0.80 1.04
N TYR A 101 -48.09 -1.94 1.47
CA TYR A 101 -49.41 -2.06 2.05
C TYR A 101 -49.27 -2.48 3.51
N LYS A 102 -49.71 -1.59 4.43
CA LYS A 102 -50.31 -2.04 5.69
C LYS A 102 -51.21 -0.98 6.32
N GLY A 103 -52.47 -1.35 6.51
CA GLY A 103 -53.26 -0.99 7.69
C GLY A 103 -54.00 0.33 7.70
N ASP A 104 -53.50 1.39 7.08
CA ASP A 104 -54.25 2.64 6.88
C ASP A 104 -53.76 3.32 5.61
N ILE A 105 -54.70 3.89 4.85
CA ILE A 105 -54.56 4.46 3.49
C ILE A 105 -53.75 5.79 3.50
N ASN A 106 -52.87 5.99 4.46
CA ASN A 106 -52.01 7.15 4.49
C ASN A 106 -50.69 6.79 3.82
N ASP A 107 -50.50 7.33 2.60
CA ASP A 107 -49.27 7.26 1.82
C ASP A 107 -48.06 7.51 2.72
N ALA A 108 -47.41 6.44 3.20
CA ALA A 108 -46.11 6.55 3.81
C ALA A 108 -45.18 7.15 2.75
N ASN A 109 -44.57 8.30 3.07
CA ASN A 109 -43.70 9.06 2.16
C ASN A 109 -42.82 8.13 1.34
N SER A 110 -42.81 8.36 0.03
CA SER A 110 -42.18 7.47 -0.93
C SER A 110 -40.62 7.46 -0.86
N THR A 111 -40.02 7.86 0.24
CA THR A 111 -38.58 7.73 0.49
C THR A 111 -38.30 6.90 1.74
N THR A 112 -39.06 7.10 2.81
CA THR A 112 -38.92 6.38 4.10
C THR A 112 -39.11 4.87 3.92
N SER A 113 -40.14 4.50 3.17
CA SER A 113 -40.47 3.12 2.83
C SER A 113 -39.35 2.42 2.02
N LEU A 114 -38.73 3.13 1.08
CA LEU A 114 -37.61 2.62 0.28
C LEU A 114 -36.36 2.41 1.14
N ASN A 115 -36.00 3.40 1.94
CA ASN A 115 -34.84 3.35 2.84
C ASN A 115 -34.95 2.18 3.82
N PHE A 116 -36.12 1.94 4.40
CA PHE A 116 -36.35 0.79 5.28
C PHE A 116 -35.89 -0.52 4.63
N ILE A 117 -36.24 -0.74 3.36
CA ILE A 117 -35.91 -1.96 2.64
C ILE A 117 -34.41 -2.02 2.35
N ILE A 118 -33.88 -0.95 1.76
CA ILE A 118 -32.47 -0.89 1.35
C ILE A 118 -31.59 -1.06 2.59
N ASN A 119 -31.94 -0.42 3.71
CA ASN A 119 -31.28 -0.58 5.00
C ASN A 119 -31.39 -2.03 5.49
N THR A 120 -32.58 -2.63 5.46
CA THR A 120 -32.78 -4.01 5.93
C THR A 120 -31.93 -5.00 5.14
N SER A 121 -31.91 -4.88 3.80
CA SER A 121 -31.07 -5.70 2.93
C SER A 121 -29.59 -5.51 3.22
N ALA A 122 -29.14 -4.26 3.36
CA ALA A 122 -27.75 -3.94 3.67
C ALA A 122 -27.32 -4.46 5.05
N ILE A 123 -28.16 -4.33 6.07
CA ILE A 123 -27.89 -4.85 7.43
C ILE A 123 -27.75 -6.37 7.39
N PHE A 124 -28.58 -7.05 6.60
CA PHE A 124 -28.49 -8.49 6.42
C PHE A 124 -27.18 -8.90 5.74
N GLU A 125 -26.83 -8.23 4.63
CA GLU A 125 -25.54 -8.45 3.95
C GLU A 125 -24.36 -8.21 4.90
N PHE A 126 -24.43 -7.15 5.70
CA PHE A 126 -23.42 -6.83 6.69
C PHE A 126 -23.31 -7.89 7.80
N LYS A 127 -24.44 -8.37 8.33
CA LYS A 127 -24.46 -9.48 9.30
C LYS A 127 -23.76 -10.71 8.72
N LYS A 128 -24.04 -11.05 7.46
CA LYS A 128 -23.40 -12.17 6.77
C LYS A 128 -21.89 -11.96 6.64
N GLU A 129 -21.46 -10.76 6.28
CA GLU A 129 -20.03 -10.45 6.21
C GLU A 129 -19.35 -10.47 7.59
N LEU A 130 -20.03 -10.00 8.64
CA LEU A 130 -19.54 -10.13 10.02
C LEU A 130 -19.37 -11.59 10.43
N ILE A 131 -20.29 -12.48 10.03
CA ILE A 131 -20.15 -13.93 10.25
C ILE A 131 -18.94 -14.46 9.47
N ASN A 132 -18.71 -14.02 8.23
CA ASN A 132 -17.56 -14.45 7.43
C ASN A 132 -16.22 -14.07 8.06
N ILE A 133 -16.14 -12.92 8.73
CA ILE A 133 -14.92 -12.44 9.36
C ILE A 133 -14.77 -12.86 10.83
N CYS A 134 -15.84 -13.34 11.49
CA CYS A 134 -15.77 -13.79 12.87
C CYS A 134 -14.95 -15.08 13.02
N ASP A 135 -14.41 -15.30 14.21
CA ASP A 135 -13.58 -16.47 14.49
C ASP A 135 -14.45 -17.68 14.89
N TYR A 136 -15.61 -17.42 15.51
CA TYR A 136 -16.61 -18.43 15.83
C TYR A 136 -18.02 -17.81 15.88
N ASN A 137 -19.00 -18.44 15.23
CA ASN A 137 -20.40 -18.03 15.25
C ASN A 137 -21.24 -19.02 16.06
N ASN A 138 -21.93 -18.54 17.09
CA ASN A 138 -22.86 -19.34 17.89
C ASN A 138 -24.30 -18.99 17.55
N ASP A 139 -24.89 -19.75 16.62
CA ASP A 139 -26.26 -19.53 16.16
C ASP A 139 -27.33 -19.83 17.22
N ILE A 140 -27.02 -20.62 18.25
CA ILE A 140 -27.98 -20.96 19.31
C ILE A 140 -28.16 -19.79 20.28
N VAL A 141 -27.06 -19.13 20.62
CA VAL A 141 -27.04 -17.98 21.56
C VAL A 141 -27.13 -16.65 20.79
N HIS A 142 -27.00 -16.69 19.46
CA HIS A 142 -26.93 -15.53 18.59
C HIS A 142 -25.77 -14.60 18.95
N GLU A 143 -24.56 -15.16 19.06
CA GLU A 143 -23.34 -14.43 19.38
C GLU A 143 -22.22 -14.72 18.38
N MET A 144 -21.56 -13.67 17.89
CA MET A 144 -20.33 -13.77 17.11
C MET A 144 -19.13 -13.55 18.04
N VAL A 145 -18.14 -14.42 17.97
CA VAL A 145 -16.91 -14.33 18.75
C VAL A 145 -15.77 -13.90 17.84
N PHE A 146 -15.04 -12.88 18.30
CA PHE A 146 -13.94 -12.28 17.57
C PHE A 146 -12.66 -12.33 18.40
N HIS A 147 -11.57 -12.72 17.76
CA HIS A 147 -10.22 -12.63 18.29
C HIS A 147 -9.55 -11.38 17.72
N THR A 148 -9.08 -10.53 18.62
CA THR A 148 -8.31 -9.33 18.27
C THR A 148 -6.86 -9.51 18.68
N SER A 149 -5.94 -8.95 17.89
CA SER A 149 -4.50 -9.03 18.17
C SER A 149 -4.10 -8.24 19.41
N THR A 150 -4.85 -7.19 19.75
CA THR A 150 -4.50 -6.25 20.82
C THR A 150 -5.39 -6.32 22.05
N LYS A 151 -6.65 -6.76 21.92
CA LYS A 151 -7.67 -6.66 22.96
C LYS A 151 -8.25 -8.01 23.39
N GLY A 152 -7.68 -9.11 22.89
CA GLY A 152 -8.14 -10.46 23.21
C GLY A 152 -9.47 -10.80 22.54
N VAL A 153 -10.29 -11.57 23.24
CA VAL A 153 -11.55 -12.11 22.73
C VAL A 153 -12.71 -11.21 23.13
N PHE A 154 -13.56 -10.83 22.17
CA PHE A 154 -14.84 -10.17 22.47
C PHE A 154 -16.00 -10.88 21.79
N LYS A 155 -17.19 -10.70 22.35
CA LYS A 155 -18.44 -11.28 21.85
C LYS A 155 -19.36 -10.18 21.39
N LEU A 156 -19.95 -10.34 20.22
CA LEU A 156 -20.96 -9.47 19.65
C LEU A 156 -22.28 -10.23 19.60
N PRO A 157 -23.21 -9.97 20.53
CA PRO A 157 -24.56 -10.51 20.41
C PRO A 157 -25.27 -9.83 19.24
N TYR A 158 -25.95 -10.63 18.42
CA TYR A 158 -26.81 -10.16 17.34
C TYR A 158 -28.26 -10.56 17.61
N PRO A 159 -29.24 -9.69 17.29
CA PRO A 159 -30.61 -9.96 17.64
C PRO A 159 -31.26 -10.91 16.62
N VAL A 160 -32.19 -11.74 17.11
CA VAL A 160 -33.11 -12.55 16.28
C VAL A 160 -34.08 -11.65 15.52
N ILE A 161 -34.46 -10.53 16.15
CA ILE A 161 -35.33 -9.51 15.56
C ILE A 161 -34.44 -8.36 15.09
N LEU A 162 -34.47 -8.05 13.79
CA LEU A 162 -33.65 -6.96 13.27
C LEU A 162 -34.00 -5.64 13.97
N PRO A 163 -32.99 -4.88 14.43
CA PRO A 163 -33.23 -3.68 15.19
C PRO A 163 -33.94 -2.64 14.32
N PHE A 164 -34.84 -1.88 14.93
CA PHE A 164 -35.43 -0.72 14.27
C PHE A 164 -34.35 0.34 14.04
N ILE A 165 -34.23 0.86 12.82
CA ILE A 165 -33.30 1.94 12.43
C ILE A 165 -34.13 3.07 11.82
N ASP A 166 -33.64 4.29 11.90
CA ASP A 166 -34.33 5.45 11.31
C ASP A 166 -34.46 5.30 9.79
N ASP A 167 -35.69 5.09 9.34
CA ASP A 167 -36.05 4.92 7.93
C ASP A 167 -35.87 6.22 7.13
N ASN A 168 -35.63 7.37 7.77
CA ASN A 168 -35.36 8.63 7.07
C ASN A 168 -33.92 8.74 6.56
N ILE A 169 -33.02 7.87 7.03
CA ILE A 169 -31.60 7.88 6.68
C ILE A 169 -31.27 6.63 5.87
N ASP A 170 -30.58 6.81 4.74
CA ASP A 170 -30.02 5.70 3.98
C ASP A 170 -28.69 5.25 4.61
N HIS A 171 -28.76 4.21 5.45
CA HIS A 171 -27.61 3.56 6.05
C HIS A 171 -26.92 2.57 5.10
N SER A 172 -27.52 2.25 3.95
CA SER A 172 -26.96 1.26 3.05
C SER A 172 -25.66 1.70 2.41
N ILE A 173 -25.46 3.02 2.21
CA ILE A 173 -24.25 3.58 1.60
C ILE A 173 -23.04 3.25 2.48
N ILE A 174 -23.12 3.57 3.77
CA ILE A 174 -22.03 3.33 4.74
C ILE A 174 -21.80 1.83 4.93
N ILE A 175 -22.87 1.05 5.02
CA ILE A 175 -22.79 -0.40 5.17
C ILE A 175 -22.08 -1.04 3.97
N LYS A 176 -22.47 -0.68 2.74
CA LYS A 176 -21.83 -1.18 1.51
C LYS A 176 -20.38 -0.75 1.40
N SER A 177 -20.05 0.49 1.81
CA SER A 177 -18.65 0.95 1.89
C SER A 177 -17.82 0.02 2.78
N VAL A 178 -18.29 -0.23 4.00
CA VAL A 178 -17.61 -1.11 4.97
C VAL A 178 -17.50 -2.53 4.44
N ILE A 179 -18.58 -3.11 3.90
CA ILE A 179 -18.57 -4.46 3.30
C ILE A 179 -17.49 -4.57 2.21
N SER A 180 -17.37 -3.56 1.36
CA SER A 180 -16.35 -3.56 0.29
C SER A 180 -14.92 -3.57 0.84
N LYS A 181 -14.66 -2.82 1.92
CA LYS A 181 -13.35 -2.75 2.59
C LYS A 181 -13.05 -3.99 3.42
N LEU A 182 -14.06 -4.62 4.02
CA LEU A 182 -13.92 -5.88 4.76
C LEU A 182 -13.42 -7.03 3.90
N ARG A 183 -13.40 -6.92 2.57
CA ARG A 183 -12.76 -7.90 1.69
C ARG A 183 -11.22 -7.90 1.81
N ASP A 184 -10.61 -6.80 2.24
CA ASP A 184 -9.17 -6.74 2.52
C ASP A 184 -8.88 -7.31 3.92
N LYS A 185 -8.18 -8.46 3.96
CA LYS A 185 -7.76 -9.12 5.20
C LYS A 185 -6.97 -8.21 6.14
N ASN A 186 -6.20 -7.26 5.61
CA ASN A 186 -5.45 -6.34 6.45
C ASN A 186 -6.39 -5.35 7.14
N PHE A 187 -7.37 -4.81 6.39
CA PHE A 187 -8.38 -3.91 6.94
C PHE A 187 -9.24 -4.60 8.00
N GLN A 188 -9.59 -5.89 7.80
CA GLN A 188 -10.35 -6.68 8.78
C GLN A 188 -9.72 -6.67 10.18
N LEU A 189 -8.38 -6.69 10.30
CA LEU A 189 -7.69 -6.67 11.59
C LEU A 189 -7.94 -5.36 12.34
N PHE A 190 -7.82 -4.23 11.66
CA PHE A 190 -8.08 -2.90 12.25
C PHE A 190 -9.56 -2.74 12.57
N PHE A 191 -10.44 -3.18 11.66
CA PHE A 191 -11.88 -3.16 11.89
C PHE A 191 -12.29 -3.96 13.13
N LYS A 192 -11.80 -5.19 13.30
CA LYS A 192 -12.06 -6.01 14.51
C LYS A 192 -11.60 -5.29 15.79
N ASN A 193 -10.46 -4.62 15.75
CA ASN A 193 -9.93 -3.88 16.90
C ASN A 193 -10.82 -2.68 17.28
N GLN A 194 -11.29 -1.92 16.29
CA GLN A 194 -12.18 -0.78 16.52
C GLN A 194 -13.58 -1.23 16.93
N LEU A 195 -14.07 -2.31 16.32
CA LEU A 195 -15.33 -2.94 16.71
C LEU A 195 -15.29 -3.38 18.18
N SER A 196 -14.19 -3.99 18.63
CA SER A 196 -14.02 -4.38 20.04
C SER A 196 -14.15 -3.19 20.99
N ASP A 197 -13.45 -2.08 20.71
CA ASP A 197 -13.56 -0.86 21.52
C ASP A 197 -14.96 -0.30 21.55
N PHE A 198 -15.61 -0.29 20.39
CA PHE A 198 -16.96 0.24 20.25
C PHE A 198 -17.96 -0.58 21.08
N ILE A 199 -17.85 -1.91 21.02
CA ILE A 199 -18.72 -2.82 21.76
C ILE A 199 -18.48 -2.75 23.27
N GLN A 200 -17.23 -2.65 23.72
CA GLN A 200 -16.92 -2.52 25.15
C GLN A 200 -17.47 -1.23 25.77
N LYS A 201 -17.54 -0.13 24.99
CA LYS A 201 -18.11 1.15 25.43
C LYS A 201 -19.64 1.19 25.40
N THR A 202 -20.27 0.20 24.78
CA THR A 202 -21.72 0.17 24.56
C THR A 202 -22.34 -0.85 25.53
N HIS A 203 -23.25 -0.43 26.40
CA HIS A 203 -23.77 -1.32 27.45
C HIS A 203 -25.01 -2.12 27.06
N GLU A 204 -25.74 -1.75 25.99
CA GLU A 204 -26.92 -2.48 25.52
C GLU A 204 -27.13 -2.28 24.01
N LYS A 205 -28.02 -3.08 23.39
CA LYS A 205 -28.42 -2.98 21.97
C LYS A 205 -27.20 -2.91 21.03
N HIS A 206 -26.20 -3.74 21.30
CA HIS A 206 -24.90 -3.75 20.63
C HIS A 206 -25.01 -3.68 19.10
N PHE A 207 -25.85 -4.52 18.49
CA PHE A 207 -26.00 -4.56 17.04
C PHE A 207 -26.67 -3.31 16.47
N HIS A 208 -27.69 -2.76 17.13
CA HIS A 208 -28.30 -1.49 16.71
C HIS A 208 -27.30 -0.33 16.75
N ASN A 209 -26.60 -0.22 17.89
CA ASN A 209 -25.58 0.81 18.10
C ASN A 209 -24.41 0.64 17.14
N LEU A 210 -24.07 -0.60 16.77
CA LEU A 210 -23.08 -0.90 15.74
C LEU A 210 -23.48 -0.31 14.38
N ILE A 211 -24.73 -0.52 13.94
CA ILE A 211 -25.16 0.03 12.64
C ILE A 211 -25.13 1.56 12.65
N ILE A 212 -25.60 2.20 13.73
CA ILE A 212 -25.57 3.67 13.86
C ILE A 212 -24.14 4.21 13.95
N GLY A 213 -23.27 3.51 14.70
CA GLY A 213 -21.88 3.88 14.93
C GLY A 213 -20.91 3.47 13.82
N LEU A 214 -21.39 2.82 12.75
CA LEU A 214 -20.55 2.19 11.75
C LEU A 214 -19.59 3.18 11.07
N ASN A 215 -20.04 4.41 10.85
CA ASN A 215 -19.22 5.48 10.27
C ASN A 215 -18.00 5.84 11.14
N ILE A 216 -18.17 5.83 12.47
CA ILE A 216 -17.08 6.11 13.42
C ILE A 216 -16.08 4.96 13.35
N ILE A 217 -16.58 3.72 13.41
CA ILE A 217 -15.74 2.51 13.35
C ILE A 217 -14.96 2.46 12.04
N GLU A 218 -15.59 2.74 10.90
CA GLU A 218 -14.92 2.77 9.59
C GLU A 218 -13.81 3.83 9.58
N LYS A 219 -14.10 5.06 9.99
CA LYS A 219 -13.13 6.16 9.99
C LYS A 219 -11.94 5.89 10.90
N ASP A 220 -12.17 5.35 12.08
CA ASP A 220 -11.09 5.00 13.01
C ASP A 220 -10.26 3.82 12.49
N SER A 221 -10.91 2.84 11.84
CA SER A 221 -10.23 1.71 11.20
C SER A 221 -9.36 2.16 10.02
N ASP A 222 -9.88 3.05 9.17
CA ASP A 222 -9.14 3.64 8.05
C ASP A 222 -7.90 4.37 8.57
N LYS A 223 -8.04 5.17 9.63
CA LYS A 223 -6.92 5.90 10.23
C LYS A 223 -5.84 4.96 10.74
N GLU A 224 -6.19 3.90 11.45
CA GLU A 224 -5.20 2.93 11.94
C GLU A 224 -4.55 2.14 10.79
N PHE A 225 -5.33 1.76 9.79
CA PHE A 225 -4.83 1.08 8.61
C PHE A 225 -3.84 1.95 7.82
N GLU A 226 -4.15 3.23 7.63
CA GLU A 226 -3.23 4.18 7.01
C GLU A 226 -1.94 4.35 7.81
N LEU A 227 -2.03 4.44 9.14
CA LEU A 227 -0.86 4.53 10.01
C LEU A 227 0.00 3.28 9.92
N TYR A 228 -0.62 2.10 9.86
CA TYR A 228 0.09 0.84 9.66
C TYR A 228 0.83 0.80 8.32
N ILE A 229 0.17 1.18 7.22
CA ILE A 229 0.81 1.24 5.89
C ILE A 229 1.99 2.23 5.89
N LYS A 230 1.81 3.41 6.50
CA LYS A 230 2.87 4.43 6.64
C LYS A 230 4.05 3.92 7.48
N ASN A 231 3.80 3.22 8.58
CA ASN A 231 4.86 2.69 9.44
C ASN A 231 5.60 1.50 8.78
N PHE A 232 4.88 0.59 8.13
CA PHE A 232 5.48 -0.55 7.44
C PHE A 232 6.33 -0.11 6.25
N SER A 233 5.84 0.86 5.46
CA SER A 233 6.62 1.46 4.39
C SER A 233 7.87 2.17 4.92
N TRP A 234 7.78 2.82 6.09
CA TRP A 234 8.92 3.44 6.76
C TRP A 234 9.98 2.42 7.21
N GLU A 235 9.60 1.32 7.85
CA GLU A 235 10.56 0.29 8.27
C GLU A 235 11.24 -0.37 7.06
N THR A 236 10.46 -0.71 6.04
CA THR A 236 10.98 -1.28 4.78
C THR A 236 11.97 -0.33 4.12
N PHE A 237 11.64 0.96 4.09
CA PHE A 237 12.51 2.00 3.58
C PHE A 237 13.81 2.10 4.39
N ARG A 238 13.72 2.18 5.72
CA ARG A 238 14.88 2.32 6.60
C ARG A 238 15.83 1.13 6.45
N SER A 239 15.27 -0.08 6.32
CA SER A 239 16.03 -1.30 6.05
C SER A 239 16.77 -1.22 4.71
N LYS A 240 16.10 -0.78 3.63
CA LYS A 240 16.75 -0.57 2.31
C LYS A 240 17.87 0.48 2.38
N LEU A 241 17.64 1.60 3.05
CA LEU A 241 18.65 2.66 3.22
C LEU A 241 19.91 2.12 3.93
N TYR A 242 19.73 1.37 5.02
CA TYR A 242 20.87 0.80 5.73
C TYR A 242 21.59 -0.30 4.92
N SER A 243 20.85 -1.14 4.21
CA SER A 243 21.42 -2.13 3.29
C SER A 243 22.30 -1.48 2.22
N GLU A 244 21.80 -0.42 1.55
CA GLU A 244 22.59 0.30 0.54
C GLU A 244 23.82 0.97 1.17
N LYS A 245 23.65 1.62 2.34
CA LYS A 245 24.77 2.20 3.08
C LYS A 245 25.88 1.19 3.36
N ASP A 246 25.52 -0.01 3.81
CA ASP A 246 26.48 -1.05 4.15
C ASP A 246 27.22 -1.58 2.92
N LYS A 247 26.55 -1.67 1.76
CA LYS A 247 27.21 -1.99 0.48
C LYS A 247 28.27 -0.96 0.13
N TYR A 248 27.96 0.34 0.16
CA TYR A 248 28.96 1.37 -0.15
C TYR A 248 30.11 1.37 0.86
N PHE A 249 29.82 1.15 2.15
CA PHE A 249 30.88 1.03 3.15
C PHE A 249 31.76 -0.21 2.96
N ALA A 250 31.22 -1.31 2.45
CA ALA A 250 32.01 -2.49 2.09
C ALA A 250 32.94 -2.16 0.92
N SER A 251 32.42 -1.56 -0.16
CA SER A 251 33.23 -1.17 -1.33
C SER A 251 34.35 -0.19 -0.96
N ILE A 252 34.05 0.84 -0.16
CA ILE A 252 35.07 1.79 0.32
C ILE A 252 36.11 1.08 1.20
N ARG A 253 35.70 0.16 2.08
CA ARG A 253 36.62 -0.61 2.92
C ARG A 253 37.55 -1.50 2.11
N GLU A 254 37.05 -2.12 1.05
CA GLU A 254 37.87 -2.95 0.16
C GLU A 254 38.98 -2.13 -0.51
N ILE A 255 38.62 -0.96 -1.06
CA ILE A 255 39.60 -0.05 -1.68
C ILE A 255 40.59 0.46 -0.64
N LEU A 256 40.12 0.85 0.54
CA LEU A 256 40.99 1.27 1.63
C LEU A 256 41.97 0.17 2.07
N GLY A 257 41.51 -1.09 2.11
CA GLY A 257 42.36 -2.25 2.39
C GLY A 257 43.48 -2.39 1.37
N LYS A 258 43.16 -2.26 0.07
CA LYS A 258 44.16 -2.30 -1.01
C LYS A 258 45.17 -1.16 -0.90
N ILE A 259 44.72 0.07 -0.61
CA ILE A 259 45.61 1.22 -0.39
C ILE A 259 46.51 1.01 0.83
N THR A 260 45.97 0.49 1.93
CA THR A 260 46.72 0.25 3.17
C THR A 260 47.85 -0.75 2.96
N THR A 261 47.60 -1.84 2.21
CA THR A 261 48.65 -2.80 1.85
C THR A 261 49.76 -2.15 1.05
N GLN A 262 49.43 -1.28 0.09
CA GLN A 262 50.42 -0.54 -0.68
C GLN A 262 51.19 0.47 0.16
N LEU A 263 50.52 1.11 1.13
CA LEU A 263 51.13 2.08 2.04
C LEU A 263 52.24 1.47 2.89
N VAL A 264 52.15 0.17 3.20
CA VAL A 264 53.22 -0.57 3.87
C VAL A 264 54.27 -1.06 2.86
N ALA A 265 53.85 -1.57 1.70
CA ALA A 265 54.75 -2.17 0.72
C ALA A 265 55.70 -1.16 0.05
N VAL A 266 55.21 0.06 -0.25
CA VAL A 266 55.99 1.09 -0.96
C VAL A 266 57.23 1.53 -0.16
N PRO A 267 57.14 1.95 1.12
CA PRO A 267 58.32 2.33 1.90
C PRO A 267 59.36 1.21 2.04
N ILE A 268 58.92 -0.04 2.18
CA ILE A 268 59.82 -1.21 2.25
C ILE A 268 60.56 -1.37 0.92
N SER A 269 59.84 -1.27 -0.19
CA SER A 269 60.41 -1.40 -1.54
C SER A 269 61.44 -0.30 -1.79
N ILE A 270 61.11 0.94 -1.43
CA ILE A 270 62.03 2.09 -1.53
C ILE A 270 63.27 1.86 -0.67
N SER A 271 63.11 1.45 0.58
CA SER A 271 64.23 1.20 1.50
C SER A 271 65.17 0.12 0.97
N ALA A 272 64.60 -0.96 0.40
CA ALA A 272 65.36 -2.03 -0.23
C ALA A 272 66.11 -1.52 -1.48
N THR A 273 65.47 -0.67 -2.31
CA THR A 273 66.12 -0.05 -3.46
C THR A 273 67.30 0.84 -3.04
N VAL A 274 67.10 1.74 -2.07
CA VAL A 274 68.17 2.61 -1.55
C VAL A 274 69.33 1.78 -0.99
N PHE A 275 69.03 0.73 -0.21
CA PHE A 275 70.05 -0.16 0.33
C PHE A 275 70.84 -0.91 -0.75
N ALA A 276 70.16 -1.41 -1.79
CA ALA A 276 70.79 -2.08 -2.91
C ALA A 276 71.72 -1.11 -3.67
N THR A 277 71.26 0.12 -3.94
CA THR A 277 72.05 1.15 -4.61
C THR A 277 73.27 1.57 -3.77
N TYR A 278 73.16 1.59 -2.45
CA TYR A 278 74.29 1.90 -1.56
C TYR A 278 75.37 0.81 -1.56
N LYS A 279 74.98 -0.47 -1.64
CA LYS A 279 75.91 -1.61 -1.53
C LYS A 279 76.63 -1.92 -2.84
N ILE A 280 75.97 -1.69 -3.97
CA ILE A 280 76.49 -2.04 -5.30
C ILE A 280 77.37 -0.90 -5.82
N LYS A 281 78.59 -1.24 -6.26
CA LYS A 281 79.53 -0.26 -6.84
C LYS A 281 79.49 -0.19 -8.37
N ASP A 282 78.84 -1.17 -9.00
CA ASP A 282 78.72 -1.25 -10.45
C ASP A 282 77.67 -0.26 -10.97
N SER A 283 78.13 0.72 -11.74
CA SER A 283 77.33 1.75 -12.37
C SER A 283 76.31 1.20 -13.38
N TYR A 284 76.51 0.05 -14.03
CA TYR A 284 75.47 -0.50 -14.91
C TYR A 284 74.32 -1.11 -14.10
N ILE A 285 74.65 -1.78 -12.99
CA ILE A 285 73.65 -2.42 -12.13
C ILE A 285 72.79 -1.38 -11.41
N ILE A 286 73.40 -0.31 -10.90
CA ILE A 286 72.66 0.79 -10.25
C ILE A 286 71.68 1.46 -11.24
N LEU A 287 72.07 1.62 -12.51
CA LEU A 287 71.21 2.19 -13.54
C LEU A 287 70.00 1.28 -13.81
N LEU A 288 70.22 -0.04 -13.86
CA LEU A 288 69.16 -1.03 -14.04
C LEU A 288 68.17 -1.00 -12.87
N ILE A 289 68.67 -0.93 -11.63
CA ILE A 289 67.84 -0.74 -10.42
C ILE A 289 67.04 0.57 -10.53
N GLY A 290 67.68 1.62 -11.04
CA GLY A 290 67.06 2.92 -11.28
C GLY A 290 65.86 2.87 -12.22
N ILE A 291 66.05 2.24 -13.38
CA ILE A 291 65.00 2.04 -14.39
C ILE A 291 63.86 1.20 -13.81
N ALA A 292 64.18 0.08 -13.13
CA ALA A 292 63.19 -0.79 -12.51
C ALA A 292 62.34 -0.04 -11.46
N PHE A 293 62.98 0.78 -10.63
CA PHE A 293 62.29 1.60 -9.62
C PHE A 293 61.38 2.66 -10.26
N THR A 294 61.84 3.33 -11.32
CA THR A 294 61.03 4.31 -12.04
C THR A 294 59.80 3.67 -12.68
N ILE A 295 59.96 2.48 -13.29
CA ILE A 295 58.83 1.70 -13.81
C ILE A 295 57.86 1.35 -12.67
N TYR A 296 58.36 0.87 -11.54
CA TYR A 296 57.54 0.57 -10.36
C TYR A 296 56.74 1.79 -9.86
N ALA A 297 57.38 2.95 -9.73
CA ALA A 297 56.72 4.18 -9.32
C ALA A 297 55.62 4.60 -10.31
N MET A 298 55.87 4.47 -11.63
CA MET A 298 54.86 4.74 -12.66
C MET A 298 53.64 3.81 -12.55
N PHE A 299 53.86 2.52 -12.26
CA PHE A 299 52.79 1.55 -12.01
C PHE A 299 52.02 1.86 -10.74
N ALA A 300 52.71 2.18 -9.64
CA ALA A 300 52.07 2.53 -8.37
C ALA A 300 51.16 3.76 -8.52
N ILE A 301 51.63 4.82 -9.19
CA ILE A 301 50.82 6.01 -9.50
C ILE A 301 49.61 5.66 -10.38
N HIS A 302 49.80 4.79 -11.38
CA HIS A 302 48.71 4.35 -12.24
C HIS A 302 47.62 3.60 -11.46
N ILE A 303 48.01 2.68 -10.57
CA ILE A 303 47.07 1.94 -9.73
C ILE A 303 46.30 2.88 -8.79
N GLN A 304 46.98 3.89 -8.21
CA GLN A 304 46.30 4.91 -7.40
C GLN A 304 45.27 5.73 -8.19
N THR A 305 45.55 5.98 -9.48
CA THR A 305 44.59 6.65 -10.36
C THR A 305 43.35 5.79 -10.62
N ILE A 306 43.51 4.46 -10.72
CA ILE A 306 42.37 3.52 -10.83
C ILE A 306 41.52 3.60 -9.56
N TYR A 307 42.12 3.49 -8.37
CA TYR A 307 41.37 3.58 -7.11
C TYR A 307 40.65 4.91 -6.94
N TYR A 308 41.24 6.02 -7.41
CA TYR A 308 40.57 7.31 -7.41
C TYR A 308 39.30 7.29 -8.28
N ARG A 309 39.36 6.69 -9.47
CA ARG A 309 38.21 6.56 -10.36
C ARG A 309 37.12 5.69 -9.74
N ASP A 310 37.48 4.55 -9.17
CA ASP A 310 36.53 3.65 -8.49
C ASP A 310 35.80 4.37 -7.36
N ILE A 311 36.52 5.14 -6.53
CA ILE A 311 35.90 5.93 -5.45
C ILE A 311 35.01 7.06 -5.99
N LYS A 312 35.38 7.68 -7.11
CA LYS A 312 34.57 8.72 -7.76
C LYS A 312 33.28 8.14 -8.34
N GLU A 313 33.34 6.96 -8.94
CA GLU A 313 32.17 6.22 -9.43
C GLU A 313 31.24 5.84 -8.28
N ILE A 314 31.79 5.27 -7.20
CA ILE A 314 31.04 4.99 -5.97
C ILE A 314 30.36 6.25 -5.42
N LYS A 315 31.06 7.40 -5.42
CA LYS A 315 30.49 8.67 -4.98
C LYS A 315 29.31 9.09 -5.85
N HIS A 316 29.46 8.99 -7.17
CA HIS A 316 28.42 9.36 -8.11
C HIS A 316 27.19 8.46 -7.98
N ASP A 317 27.38 7.14 -7.92
CA ASP A 317 26.29 6.19 -7.73
C ASP A 317 25.59 6.38 -6.39
N PHE A 318 26.37 6.60 -5.32
CA PHE A 318 25.83 6.95 -4.02
C PHE A 318 24.97 8.21 -4.08
N GLU A 319 25.47 9.31 -4.65
CA GLU A 319 24.71 10.56 -4.73
C GLU A 319 23.42 10.41 -5.55
N ARG A 320 23.46 9.66 -6.66
CA ARG A 320 22.29 9.36 -7.48
C ARG A 320 21.25 8.55 -6.73
N ASP A 321 21.67 7.43 -6.14
CA ASP A 321 20.75 6.50 -5.48
C ASP A 321 20.17 7.14 -4.22
N PHE A 322 20.99 7.93 -3.52
CA PHE A 322 20.57 8.70 -2.36
C PHE A 322 19.55 9.79 -2.72
N LYS A 323 19.72 10.49 -3.85
CA LYS A 323 18.73 11.45 -4.35
C LYS A 323 17.40 10.77 -4.70
N ASN A 324 17.44 9.65 -5.41
CA ASN A 324 16.26 8.87 -5.77
C ASN A 324 15.48 8.38 -4.54
N ILE A 325 16.23 7.99 -3.50
CA ILE A 325 15.68 7.57 -2.21
C ILE A 325 15.03 8.76 -1.49
N ALA A 326 15.69 9.92 -1.44
CA ALA A 326 15.14 11.12 -0.82
C ALA A 326 13.82 11.55 -1.49
N ASP A 327 13.81 11.65 -2.82
CA ASP A 327 12.67 12.13 -3.60
C ASP A 327 11.42 11.23 -3.46
N LYS A 328 11.60 9.93 -3.25
CA LYS A 328 10.49 8.95 -3.18
C LYS A 328 10.00 8.66 -1.76
N SER A 329 10.73 9.10 -0.74
CA SER A 329 10.50 8.62 0.63
C SER A 329 9.50 9.43 1.44
N GLY A 330 9.33 10.73 1.12
CA GLY A 330 8.49 11.64 1.90
C GLY A 330 8.98 11.89 3.33
N LEU A 331 10.26 11.63 3.61
CA LEU A 331 10.83 11.72 4.94
C LEU A 331 11.43 13.08 5.26
N ASP A 332 11.65 13.29 6.56
CA ASP A 332 12.46 14.39 7.03
C ASP A 332 13.88 14.29 6.45
N LEU A 333 14.20 15.31 5.65
CA LEU A 333 15.50 15.50 5.02
C LEU A 333 16.64 15.51 6.04
N SER A 334 16.37 15.83 7.31
CA SER A 334 17.39 15.86 8.37
C SER A 334 18.03 14.48 8.63
N ILE A 335 17.22 13.43 8.75
CA ILE A 335 17.67 12.05 9.01
C ILE A 335 18.46 11.53 7.81
N ILE A 336 17.92 11.82 6.62
CA ILE A 336 18.52 11.50 5.33
C ILE A 336 19.90 12.17 5.24
N ASN A 337 19.98 13.49 5.37
CA ASN A 337 21.24 14.22 5.24
C ASN A 337 22.32 13.76 6.24
N ASN A 338 21.94 13.38 7.46
CA ASN A 338 22.89 12.85 8.44
C ASN A 338 23.57 11.54 7.97
N GLU A 339 22.81 10.61 7.39
CA GLU A 339 23.41 9.39 6.83
C GLU A 339 24.23 9.67 5.57
N ARG A 340 23.80 10.64 4.75
CA ARG A 340 24.56 11.12 3.58
C ARG A 340 25.95 11.62 3.97
N ASP A 341 26.00 12.46 4.99
CA ASP A 341 27.23 13.10 5.44
C ASP A 341 28.24 12.08 5.97
N LYS A 342 27.78 11.00 6.63
CA LYS A 342 28.66 9.94 7.11
C LYS A 342 29.39 9.22 5.97
N ILE A 343 28.68 8.86 4.89
CA ILE A 343 29.30 8.24 3.71
C ILE A 343 30.19 9.24 2.99
N SER A 344 29.69 10.46 2.75
CA SER A 344 30.42 11.51 2.04
C SER A 344 31.75 11.85 2.72
N ARG A 345 31.76 11.97 4.05
CA ARG A 345 32.99 12.13 4.84
C ARG A 345 33.98 10.99 4.61
N ARG A 346 33.52 9.74 4.58
CA ARG A 346 34.38 8.58 4.38
C ARG A 346 34.94 8.50 2.96
N ILE A 347 34.13 8.82 1.95
CA ILE A 347 34.56 8.95 0.56
C ILE A 347 35.64 10.03 0.44
N ASN A 348 35.37 11.23 0.97
CA ASN A 348 36.31 12.34 0.90
C ASN A 348 37.63 12.01 1.62
N ASN A 349 37.57 11.39 2.81
CA ASN A 349 38.77 10.94 3.51
C ASN A 349 39.58 9.92 2.69
N THR A 350 38.91 9.01 1.97
CA THR A 350 39.57 8.02 1.11
C THR A 350 40.22 8.70 -0.10
N ILE A 351 39.55 9.67 -0.72
CA ILE A 351 40.12 10.49 -1.80
C ILE A 351 41.36 11.25 -1.31
N THR A 352 41.27 11.91 -0.14
CA THR A 352 42.41 12.61 0.47
C THR A 352 43.58 11.67 0.72
N LEU A 353 43.33 10.45 1.20
CA LEU A 353 44.36 9.42 1.39
C LEU A 353 45.05 9.06 0.07
N ILE A 354 44.29 8.83 -1.01
CA ILE A 354 44.83 8.54 -2.35
C ILE A 354 45.71 9.69 -2.83
N TYR A 355 45.30 10.94 -2.63
CA TYR A 355 46.10 12.11 -3.01
C TYR A 355 47.41 12.20 -2.22
N LEU A 356 47.36 12.06 -0.89
CA LEU A 356 48.55 12.07 -0.05
C LEU A 356 49.53 10.96 -0.46
N PHE A 357 49.02 9.75 -0.72
CA PHE A 357 49.84 8.63 -1.09
C PHE A 357 50.46 8.78 -2.48
N THR A 358 49.68 9.23 -3.46
CA THR A 358 50.18 9.54 -4.82
C THR A 358 51.24 10.63 -4.79
N GLY A 359 51.02 11.69 -4.00
CA GLY A 359 51.99 12.77 -3.80
C GLY A 359 53.29 12.26 -3.16
N THR A 360 53.18 11.37 -2.18
CA THR A 360 54.34 10.75 -1.50
C THR A 360 55.16 9.88 -2.45
N ILE A 361 54.52 9.00 -3.24
CA ILE A 361 55.21 8.18 -4.26
C ILE A 361 55.89 9.07 -5.29
N THR A 362 55.20 10.11 -5.76
CA THR A 362 55.73 11.04 -6.75
C THR A 362 56.96 11.78 -6.24
N LEU A 363 56.90 12.28 -5.00
CA LEU A 363 58.03 12.96 -4.35
C LEU A 363 59.23 12.01 -4.19
N LEU A 364 59.00 10.79 -3.71
CA LEU A 364 60.05 9.78 -3.54
C LEU A 364 60.66 9.37 -4.88
N GLY A 365 59.82 9.20 -5.92
CA GLY A 365 60.25 8.97 -7.29
C GLY A 365 61.17 10.07 -7.82
N CYS A 366 60.81 11.33 -7.58
CA CYS A 366 61.63 12.49 -7.99
C CYS A 366 62.95 12.55 -7.23
N LEU A 367 62.93 12.37 -5.90
CA LEU A 367 64.14 12.38 -5.07
C LEU A 367 65.13 11.28 -5.49
N PHE A 368 64.62 10.08 -5.77
CA PHE A 368 65.45 8.96 -6.19
C PHE A 368 66.05 9.17 -7.59
N ASN A 369 65.27 9.69 -8.55
CA ASN A 369 65.78 10.02 -9.87
C ASN A 369 66.81 11.16 -9.82
N PHE A 370 66.62 12.16 -8.94
CA PHE A 370 67.61 13.20 -8.69
C PHE A 370 68.91 12.62 -8.13
N PHE A 371 68.81 11.69 -7.16
CA PHE A 371 69.96 10.99 -6.60
C PHE A 371 70.75 10.23 -7.69
N LEU A 372 70.05 9.48 -8.55
CA LEU A 372 70.69 8.80 -9.69
C LEU A 372 71.36 9.82 -10.62
N ALA A 373 70.66 10.89 -11.01
CA ALA A 373 71.24 11.90 -11.87
C ALA A 373 72.52 12.52 -11.27
N GLN A 374 72.55 12.72 -9.96
CA GLN A 374 73.72 13.21 -9.24
C GLN A 374 74.92 12.26 -9.34
N GLN A 375 74.68 10.95 -9.34
CA GLN A 375 75.71 9.92 -9.40
C GLN A 375 76.30 9.72 -10.81
N TYR A 376 75.51 9.85 -11.88
CA TYR A 376 75.96 9.54 -13.25
C TYR A 376 76.41 10.74 -14.07
N PHE A 377 75.77 11.90 -13.90
CA PHE A 377 76.11 13.07 -14.72
C PHE A 377 77.20 13.88 -14.02
N THR A 378 78.18 14.39 -14.76
CA THR A 378 79.19 15.31 -14.22
C THR A 378 78.68 16.76 -14.24
N SER A 379 77.92 17.13 -15.28
CA SER A 379 77.38 18.47 -15.43
C SER A 379 76.14 18.72 -14.54
N THR A 380 76.14 19.81 -13.78
CA THR A 380 75.05 20.23 -12.89
C THR A 380 73.78 20.61 -13.67
N THR A 381 73.93 21.15 -14.89
CA THR A 381 72.78 21.61 -15.70
C THR A 381 71.94 20.45 -16.22
N THR A 382 72.55 19.34 -16.65
CA THR A 382 71.82 18.14 -17.08
C THR A 382 71.11 17.45 -15.91
N LYS A 383 71.69 17.47 -14.70
CA LYS A 383 71.05 16.93 -13.48
C LYS A 383 69.73 17.63 -13.18
N VAL A 384 69.75 18.96 -13.19
CA VAL A 384 68.57 19.79 -12.90
C VAL A 384 67.53 19.63 -14.00
N LEU A 385 67.94 19.61 -15.27
CA LEU A 385 67.01 19.49 -16.40
C LEU A 385 66.26 18.15 -16.41
N ILE A 386 66.96 17.03 -16.19
CA ILE A 386 66.34 15.69 -16.15
C ILE A 386 65.37 15.59 -14.97
N SER A 387 65.78 16.10 -13.80
CA SER A 387 64.93 16.09 -12.61
C SER A 387 63.68 16.93 -12.80
N LEU A 388 63.80 18.12 -13.42
CA LEU A 388 62.66 18.96 -13.77
C LEU A 388 61.75 18.32 -14.83
N LEU A 389 62.30 17.60 -15.82
CA LEU A 389 61.51 16.89 -16.82
C LEU A 389 60.71 15.73 -16.22
N VAL A 390 61.30 14.96 -15.30
CA VAL A 390 60.61 13.89 -14.58
C VAL A 390 59.52 14.47 -13.68
N LEU A 391 59.80 15.58 -13.00
CA LEU A 391 58.84 16.26 -12.12
C LEU A 391 57.71 16.91 -12.91
N ALA A 392 58.01 17.53 -14.06
CA ALA A 392 57.02 18.07 -14.99
C ALA A 392 56.15 16.97 -15.60
N TYR A 393 56.74 15.83 -15.98
CA TYR A 393 55.98 14.67 -16.46
C TYR A 393 55.05 14.12 -15.39
N ALA A 394 55.56 13.94 -14.16
CA ALA A 394 54.75 13.47 -13.04
C ALA A 394 53.62 14.46 -12.68
N ALA A 395 53.92 15.76 -12.63
CA ALA A 395 52.95 16.81 -12.40
C ALA A 395 51.89 16.88 -13.50
N ALA A 396 52.30 16.80 -14.78
CA ALA A 396 51.39 16.76 -15.91
C ALA A 396 50.48 15.53 -15.84
N ARG A 397 51.01 14.35 -15.48
CA ARG A 397 50.21 13.12 -15.37
C ARG A 397 49.20 13.21 -14.22
N VAL A 398 49.60 13.75 -13.07
CA VAL A 398 48.69 14.02 -11.95
C VAL A 398 47.62 15.02 -12.40
N TYR A 399 48.01 16.11 -13.07
CA TYR A 399 47.08 17.12 -13.59
C TYR A 399 46.08 16.55 -14.61
N TYR A 400 46.54 15.75 -15.59
CA TYR A 400 45.65 15.11 -16.56
C TYR A 400 44.75 14.05 -15.93
N SER A 401 45.22 13.37 -14.87
CA SER A 401 44.36 12.49 -14.08
C SER A 401 43.25 13.26 -13.34
N TRP A 402 43.46 14.55 -13.08
CA TRP A 402 42.48 15.45 -12.45
C TRP A 402 41.50 16.07 -13.46
N GLN A 403 41.96 16.40 -14.66
CA GLN A 403 41.14 17.00 -15.72
C GLN A 403 40.35 16.01 -16.58
N GLY A 404 40.59 14.70 -16.43
CA GLY A 404 39.66 13.66 -16.90
C GLY A 404 38.35 13.67 -16.09
N GLN A 405 37.64 14.80 -16.17
CA GLN A 405 36.29 15.03 -15.71
C GLN A 405 35.30 14.51 -16.74
#